data_AF-M9YYM3-F1
#
_entry.id   AF-M9YYM3-F1
#
_cell.length_a   1.000
_cell.length_b   1.000
_cell.length_c   1.000
_cell.angle_alpha   90.00
_cell.angle_beta   90.00
_cell.angle_gamma   90.00
#
_symmetry.space_group_name_H-M   'P 1'
#
loop_
_entity.id
_entity.type
_entity.pdbx_description
1 polymer ?
#
loop_
_entity_poly.entity_id
_entity_poly.type
_entity_poly.pdbx_seq_one_letter_code
_entity_poly.pdbx_strand_id
1 'polypeptide(L)'
;MTKIKKVLETVCFNCGKIKLDENNDQFVKACNIRDPKSRFNAVWRLCKAKNICETDLPDDEQEHDTDRKPRVPHGGCGNKQPVIRKEGLKLWGTWKAEKGDDDNSQPEKRQLTPAQVLNIFKHISNEDIQRMGLSKDYARPEWMIITVLPVPPPPVRPSISVDGTGG
;
A
#
# COMPACT_ATOMS: atom_id res chain seq x y z
N MET A 1 9.09 3.82 7.94
CA MET A 1 7.62 3.66 8.07
C MET A 1 6.78 4.52 7.12
N THR A 2 7.12 5.79 6.86
CA THR A 2 6.27 6.67 6.03
C THR A 2 6.02 6.11 4.62
N LYS A 3 7.03 5.46 4.00
CA LYS A 3 6.89 4.81 2.70
C LYS A 3 5.97 3.57 2.76
N ILE A 4 6.16 2.69 3.74
CA ILE A 4 5.31 1.50 3.99
C ILE A 4 3.83 1.91 4.08
N LYS A 5 3.52 2.93 4.89
CA LYS A 5 2.15 3.46 5.02
C LYS A 5 1.57 3.88 3.67
N LYS A 6 2.33 4.63 2.87
CA LYS A 6 1.87 5.07 1.53
C LYS A 6 1.64 3.90 0.58
N VAL A 7 2.50 2.88 0.60
CA VAL A 7 2.30 1.69 -0.23
C VAL A 7 1.01 0.97 0.17
N LEU A 8 0.77 0.77 1.47
CA LEU A 8 -0.48 0.17 1.97
C LEU A 8 -1.73 1.01 1.63
N GLU A 9 -1.61 2.33 1.53
CA GLU A 9 -2.70 3.20 1.08
C GLU A 9 -2.92 3.12 -0.44
N THR A 10 -1.92 2.67 -1.20
CA THR A 10 -1.95 2.57 -2.66
C THR A 10 -2.53 1.26 -3.16
N VAL A 11 -2.27 0.16 -2.45
CA VAL A 11 -2.73 -1.19 -2.83
C VAL A 11 -3.87 -1.68 -1.94
N CYS A 12 -4.62 -2.66 -2.44
CA CYS A 12 -5.64 -3.36 -1.68
C CYS A 12 -5.01 -4.11 -0.50
N PHE A 13 -5.51 -3.89 0.72
CA PHE A 13 -5.05 -4.58 1.93
C PHE A 13 -5.47 -6.07 2.01
N ASN A 14 -6.00 -6.63 0.92
CA ASN A 14 -6.36 -8.04 0.83
C ASN A 14 -5.67 -8.74 -0.36
N CYS A 15 -5.90 -8.27 -1.57
CA CYS A 15 -5.35 -8.90 -2.79
C CYS A 15 -4.01 -8.30 -3.27
N GLY A 16 -3.55 -7.18 -2.70
CA GLY A 16 -2.27 -6.55 -3.10
C GLY A 16 -2.30 -5.77 -4.42
N LYS A 17 -3.42 -5.76 -5.15
CA LYS A 17 -3.58 -4.99 -6.40
C LYS A 17 -3.64 -3.49 -6.16
N ILE A 18 -3.10 -2.66 -7.06
CA ILE A 18 -3.31 -1.20 -7.00
C ILE A 18 -4.81 -0.90 -7.10
N LYS A 19 -5.30 0.04 -6.27
CA LYS A 19 -6.75 0.34 -6.14
C LYS A 19 -7.37 1.11 -7.32
N LEU A 20 -6.58 1.49 -8.31
CA LEU A 20 -6.97 2.29 -9.46
C LEU A 20 -6.33 1.70 -10.72
N ASP A 21 -6.96 1.98 -11.85
CA ASP A 21 -6.58 1.46 -13.16
C ASP A 21 -6.73 2.52 -14.26
N GLU A 22 -6.60 2.05 -15.49
CA GLU A 22 -6.70 2.79 -16.74
C GLU A 22 -8.07 3.43 -16.99
N ASN A 23 -9.11 3.07 -16.25
CA ASN A 23 -10.42 3.72 -16.33
C ASN A 23 -10.40 5.14 -15.73
N ASN A 24 -9.36 5.49 -14.96
CA ASN A 24 -9.18 6.82 -14.40
C ASN A 24 -8.09 7.61 -15.15
N ASP A 25 -8.49 8.65 -15.90
CA ASP A 25 -7.57 9.49 -16.67
C ASP A 25 -6.46 10.14 -15.82
N GLN A 26 -6.76 10.51 -14.58
CA GLN A 26 -5.75 11.08 -13.67
C GLN A 26 -4.73 10.02 -13.25
N PHE A 27 -5.16 8.77 -13.07
CA PHE A 27 -4.28 7.66 -12.76
C PHE A 27 -3.36 7.34 -13.94
N VAL A 28 -3.89 7.26 -15.16
CA VAL A 28 -3.08 7.08 -16.38
C VAL A 28 -2.01 8.17 -16.50
N LYS A 29 -2.41 9.44 -16.32
CA LYS A 29 -1.47 10.58 -16.31
C LYS A 29 -0.42 10.44 -15.20
N ALA A 30 -0.81 10.00 -14.02
CA ALA A 30 0.12 9.78 -12.90
C ALA A 30 1.13 8.67 -13.20
N CYS A 31 0.70 7.55 -13.80
CA CYS A 31 1.57 6.44 -14.19
C CYS A 31 2.59 6.82 -15.27
N ASN A 32 2.26 7.76 -16.14
CA ASN A 32 3.15 8.24 -17.20
C ASN A 32 4.20 9.27 -16.73
N ILE A 33 4.21 9.66 -15.45
CA ILE A 33 5.25 10.54 -14.90
C ILE A 33 6.62 9.84 -14.96
N ARG A 34 7.59 10.52 -15.59
CA ARG A 34 8.95 9.99 -15.82
C ARG A 34 9.75 9.83 -14.52
N ASP A 35 9.69 10.81 -13.62
CA ASP A 35 10.38 10.73 -12.33
C ASP A 35 9.65 9.74 -11.39
N PRO A 36 10.30 8.63 -10.95
CA PRO A 36 9.64 7.59 -10.16
C PRO A 36 9.10 8.10 -8.81
N LYS A 37 9.83 9.04 -8.18
CA LYS A 37 9.43 9.61 -6.88
C LYS A 37 8.17 10.45 -7.00
N SER A 38 8.07 11.25 -8.06
CA SER A 38 6.89 12.06 -8.37
C SER A 38 5.72 11.19 -8.81
N ARG A 39 5.97 10.18 -9.65
CA ARG A 39 4.99 9.14 -10.03
C ARG A 39 4.36 8.49 -8.82
N PHE A 40 5.17 7.99 -7.89
CA PHE A 40 4.69 7.36 -6.66
C PHE A 40 3.80 8.28 -5.83
N ASN A 41 4.18 9.54 -5.66
CA ASN A 41 3.38 10.48 -4.90
C ASN A 41 2.05 10.82 -5.59
N ALA A 42 2.03 10.91 -6.92
CA ALA A 42 0.81 11.16 -7.69
C ALA A 42 -0.15 9.97 -7.60
N VAL A 43 0.34 8.76 -7.88
CA VAL A 43 -0.43 7.51 -7.80
C VAL A 43 -1.00 7.30 -6.38
N TRP A 44 -0.17 7.46 -5.35
CA TRP A 44 -0.59 7.35 -3.95
C TRP A 44 -1.71 8.33 -3.59
N ARG A 45 -1.63 9.59 -4.04
CA ARG A 45 -2.65 10.62 -3.74
C ARG A 45 -4.01 10.27 -4.30
N LEU A 46 -4.06 9.61 -5.45
CA LEU A 46 -5.30 9.14 -6.06
C LEU A 46 -5.83 7.90 -5.33
N CYS A 47 -4.95 6.92 -5.08
CA CYS A 47 -5.35 5.64 -4.49
C CYS A 47 -5.77 5.75 -3.00
N LYS A 48 -5.18 6.67 -2.22
CA LYS A 48 -5.51 6.82 -0.79
C LYS A 48 -6.98 7.19 -0.54
N ALA A 49 -7.65 7.78 -1.53
CA ALA A 49 -9.05 8.19 -1.42
C ALA A 49 -10.02 7.01 -1.60
N LYS A 50 -9.55 5.91 -2.21
CA LYS A 50 -10.34 4.71 -2.46
C LYS A 50 -10.44 3.84 -1.21
N ASN A 51 -11.69 3.68 -0.75
CA ASN A 51 -12.04 2.94 0.46
C ASN A 51 -12.62 1.54 0.15
N ILE A 52 -12.73 1.16 -1.12
CA ILE A 52 -13.20 -0.14 -1.59
C ILE A 52 -12.28 -0.58 -2.73
N CYS A 53 -11.95 -1.87 -2.81
CA CYS A 53 -11.27 -2.46 -3.95
C CYS A 53 -12.30 -2.78 -5.02
N GLU A 54 -12.37 -1.97 -6.08
CA GLU A 54 -13.40 -2.07 -7.12
C GLU A 54 -13.37 -3.45 -7.80
N THR A 55 -14.54 -4.00 -8.09
CA THR A 55 -14.71 -5.26 -8.83
C THR A 55 -15.24 -4.96 -10.22
N ASP A 56 -15.16 -5.95 -11.11
CA ASP A 56 -15.67 -5.85 -12.48
C ASP A 56 -17.19 -6.04 -12.57
N LEU A 57 -17.91 -5.85 -11.47
CA LEU A 57 -19.35 -5.98 -11.49
C LEU A 57 -19.91 -4.91 -12.44
N PRO A 58 -20.83 -5.28 -13.36
CA PRO A 58 -21.52 -4.30 -14.17
C PRO A 58 -22.22 -3.32 -13.23
N ASP A 59 -21.97 -2.02 -13.41
CA ASP A 59 -22.86 -1.00 -12.86
C ASP A 59 -24.22 -1.24 -13.53
N ASP A 60 -25.18 -1.82 -12.81
CA ASP A 60 -26.57 -1.96 -13.27
C ASP A 60 -27.31 -0.60 -13.36
N GLU A 61 -26.61 0.55 -13.29
CA GLU A 61 -27.23 1.89 -13.21
C GLU A 61 -26.62 2.99 -14.08
N GLN A 62 -25.88 2.68 -15.16
CA GLN A 62 -25.55 3.70 -16.18
C GLN A 62 -25.96 3.27 -17.58
N GLU A 63 -27.28 3.21 -17.80
CA GLU A 63 -27.86 3.45 -19.11
C GLU A 63 -27.46 4.86 -19.60
N HIS A 64 -27.27 4.98 -20.92
CA HIS A 64 -27.07 6.20 -21.69
C HIS A 64 -25.73 6.94 -21.59
N ASP A 65 -24.68 6.36 -22.19
CA ASP A 65 -23.67 7.18 -22.89
C ASP A 65 -22.95 6.35 -23.96
N THR A 66 -23.34 6.52 -25.23
CA THR A 66 -22.83 5.75 -26.37
C THR A 66 -21.42 6.12 -26.82
N ASP A 67 -20.74 7.03 -26.11
CA ASP A 67 -19.43 7.59 -26.49
C ASP A 67 -18.30 7.26 -25.49
N ARG A 68 -18.52 6.31 -24.58
CA ARG A 68 -17.51 5.90 -23.59
C ARG A 68 -16.62 4.78 -24.12
N LYS A 69 -15.29 4.96 -23.97
CA LYS A 69 -14.30 3.92 -24.24
C LYS A 69 -14.66 2.62 -23.51
N PRO A 70 -14.37 1.45 -24.10
CA PRO A 70 -14.56 0.17 -23.42
C PRO A 70 -13.87 0.18 -22.05
N ARG A 71 -14.62 -0.06 -20.97
CA ARG A 71 -14.05 -0.15 -19.62
C ARG A 71 -13.17 -1.41 -19.54
N VAL A 72 -11.96 -1.26 -19.03
CA VAL A 72 -11.06 -2.41 -18.76
C VAL A 72 -11.44 -2.99 -17.40
N PRO A 73 -11.59 -4.31 -17.26
CA PRO A 73 -11.85 -4.91 -15.95
C PRO A 73 -10.69 -4.65 -14.98
N HIS A 74 -11.00 -3.99 -13.85
CA HIS A 74 -10.11 -3.76 -12.72
C HIS A 74 -9.67 -5.05 -12.03
N GLY A 75 -10.50 -6.09 -11.95
CA GLY A 75 -10.18 -7.38 -11.32
C GLY A 75 -9.82 -7.29 -9.82
N GLY A 76 -10.41 -6.36 -9.08
CA GLY A 76 -10.25 -6.28 -7.62
C GLY A 76 -11.15 -7.26 -6.87
N CYS A 77 -11.08 -7.26 -5.54
CA CYS A 77 -11.72 -8.28 -4.70
C CYS A 77 -12.92 -7.79 -3.87
N GLY A 78 -13.39 -6.56 -4.06
CA GLY A 78 -14.57 -6.00 -3.37
C GLY A 78 -14.35 -5.58 -1.93
N ASN A 79 -13.25 -6.00 -1.30
CA ASN A 79 -13.01 -5.74 0.12
C ASN A 79 -12.80 -4.25 0.44
N LYS A 80 -13.35 -3.83 1.58
CA LYS A 80 -13.17 -2.49 2.14
C LYS A 80 -11.72 -2.26 2.54
N GLN A 81 -11.29 -1.02 2.33
CA GLN A 81 -9.92 -0.59 2.58
C GLN A 81 -9.85 0.22 3.89
N PRO A 82 -8.86 -0.04 4.75
CA PRO A 82 -8.69 0.72 5.98
C PRO A 82 -8.18 2.13 5.72
N VAL A 83 -8.60 3.07 6.57
CA VAL A 83 -7.88 4.33 6.77
C VAL A 83 -6.70 4.06 7.69
N ILE A 84 -5.48 4.21 7.17
CA ILE A 84 -4.26 3.86 7.91
C ILE A 84 -3.71 5.08 8.65
N ARG A 85 -3.50 4.93 9.96
CA ARG A 85 -2.85 5.93 10.82
C ARG A 85 -1.60 5.35 11.47
N LYS A 86 -0.60 6.21 11.66
CA LYS A 86 0.64 5.87 12.37
C LYS A 86 0.53 6.40 13.79
N GLU A 87 0.68 5.52 14.78
CA GLU A 87 0.74 5.87 16.20
C GLU A 87 2.05 5.32 16.76
N GLY A 88 3.00 6.21 17.07
CA GLY A 88 4.37 5.82 17.46
C GLY A 88 5.06 4.95 16.40
N LEU A 89 5.38 3.70 16.76
CA LEU A 89 6.00 2.71 15.87
C LEU A 89 4.99 1.72 15.25
N LYS A 90 3.70 1.90 15.49
CA LYS A 90 2.64 0.99 15.03
C LYS A 90 1.81 1.65 13.92
N LEU A 91 1.22 0.80 13.08
CA LEU A 91 0.20 1.20 12.12
C LEU A 91 -1.15 0.65 12.59
N TRP A 92 -2.18 1.48 12.49
CA TRP A 92 -3.56 1.13 12.80
C TRP A 92 -4.42 1.35 11.57
N GLY A 93 -5.23 0.36 11.22
CA GLY A 93 -6.28 0.47 10.21
C GLY A 93 -7.63 0.69 10.86
N THR A 94 -8.42 1.59 10.29
CA THR A 94 -9.83 1.78 10.68
C THR A 94 -10.73 1.54 9.48
N TRP A 95 -11.65 0.59 9.58
CA TRP A 95 -12.69 0.32 8.58
C TRP A 95 -13.98 1.01 8.99
N LYS A 96 -14.61 1.70 8.04
CA LYS A 96 -15.90 2.36 8.27
C LYS A 96 -17.02 1.31 8.37
N ALA A 97 -17.93 1.52 9.30
CA ALA A 97 -19.16 0.72 9.43
C ALA A 97 -20.06 0.89 8.20
N GLU A 98 -20.94 -0.11 7.96
CA GLU A 98 -21.92 -0.06 6.88
C GLU A 98 -23.03 0.93 7.20
N LYS A 99 -23.45 1.70 6.18
CA LYS A 99 -24.70 2.46 6.26
C LYS A 99 -25.85 1.48 6.03
N GLY A 100 -26.37 0.88 7.10
CA GLY A 100 -27.50 -0.05 7.00
C GLY A 100 -27.71 -0.91 8.24
N ASP A 101 -26.65 -1.11 9.04
CA ASP A 101 -26.72 -1.87 10.28
C ASP A 101 -26.63 -0.87 11.43
N ASP A 102 -27.72 -0.71 12.18
CA ASP A 102 -27.95 0.08 13.41
C ASP A 102 -27.10 1.36 13.61
N ASP A 103 -27.72 2.48 14.00
CA ASP A 103 -27.07 3.79 14.24
C ASP A 103 -25.90 3.78 15.26
N ASN A 104 -25.57 2.60 15.82
CA ASN A 104 -24.52 2.34 16.80
C ASN A 104 -23.34 1.49 16.29
N SER A 105 -23.26 1.16 15.00
CA SER A 105 -22.15 0.35 14.45
C SER A 105 -20.82 1.11 14.51
N GLN A 106 -19.97 0.75 15.48
CA GLN A 106 -18.67 1.41 15.68
C GLN A 106 -17.65 1.02 14.60
N PRO A 107 -16.80 1.97 14.16
CA PRO A 107 -15.76 1.67 13.18
C PRO A 107 -14.75 0.68 13.76
N GLU A 108 -14.44 -0.36 12.98
CA GLU A 108 -13.51 -1.39 13.39
C GLU A 108 -12.07 -0.84 13.32
N LYS A 109 -11.38 -0.76 14.47
CA LYS A 109 -9.97 -0.36 14.56
C LYS A 109 -9.11 -1.57 14.91
N ARG A 110 -8.13 -1.90 14.06
CA ARG A 110 -7.18 -3.00 14.28
C ARG A 110 -5.74 -2.58 14.03
N GLN A 111 -4.80 -3.13 14.81
CA GLN A 111 -3.37 -2.93 14.57
C GLN A 111 -2.95 -3.73 13.34
N LEU A 112 -2.21 -3.10 12.42
CA LEU A 112 -1.64 -3.77 11.25
C LEU A 112 -0.26 -4.33 11.63
N THR A 113 -0.15 -5.65 11.71
CA THR A 113 1.09 -6.30 12.12
C THR A 113 2.12 -6.33 10.99
N PRO A 114 3.43 -6.37 11.30
CA PRO A 114 4.47 -6.50 10.27
C PRO A 114 4.28 -7.74 9.38
N ALA A 115 3.81 -8.86 9.95
CA ALA A 115 3.55 -10.09 9.21
C ALA A 115 2.43 -9.92 8.17
N GLN A 116 1.32 -9.26 8.55
CA GLN A 116 0.24 -8.95 7.61
C GLN A 116 0.72 -8.02 6.49
N VAL A 117 1.45 -6.95 6.83
CA VAL A 117 2.00 -6.02 5.85
C VAL A 117 2.96 -6.71 4.88
N LEU A 118 3.84 -7.58 5.39
CA LEU A 118 4.73 -8.39 4.58
C LEU A 118 3.94 -9.30 3.62
N ASN A 119 2.88 -9.96 4.10
CA ASN A 119 2.05 -10.82 3.27
C ASN A 119 1.42 -10.01 2.12
N ILE A 120 0.83 -8.86 2.41
CA ILE A 120 0.26 -7.99 1.36
C ILE A 120 1.31 -7.53 0.37
N PHE A 121 2.49 -7.13 0.83
CA PHE A 121 3.56 -6.66 -0.06
C PHE A 121 4.07 -7.76 -1.00
N LYS A 122 4.08 -9.02 -0.57
CA LYS A 122 4.40 -10.16 -1.44
C LYS A 122 3.36 -10.43 -2.53
N HIS A 123 2.11 -10.01 -2.34
CA HIS A 123 1.05 -10.17 -3.34
C HIS A 123 1.06 -9.06 -4.40
N ILE A 124 1.83 -7.99 -4.21
CA ILE A 124 1.93 -6.90 -5.20
C ILE A 124 2.70 -7.44 -6.42
N SER A 125 2.08 -7.35 -7.60
CA SER A 125 2.69 -7.81 -8.85
C SER A 125 3.90 -6.94 -9.25
N ASN A 126 4.81 -7.50 -10.03
CA ASN A 126 5.95 -6.74 -10.57
C ASN A 126 5.49 -5.54 -11.41
N GLU A 127 4.39 -5.71 -12.14
CA GLU A 127 3.78 -4.67 -12.94
C GLU A 127 3.27 -3.52 -12.06
N ASP A 128 2.56 -3.83 -10.97
CA ASP A 128 2.06 -2.83 -10.02
C ASP A 128 3.22 -2.08 -9.33
N ILE A 129 4.28 -2.79 -8.94
CA ILE A 129 5.50 -2.17 -8.38
C ILE A 129 6.04 -1.11 -9.35
N GLN A 130 6.13 -1.42 -10.64
CA GLN A 130 6.62 -0.48 -11.65
C GLN A 130 5.62 0.66 -11.92
N ARG A 131 4.33 0.35 -12.07
CA ARG A 131 3.23 1.32 -12.30
C ARG A 131 3.21 2.39 -11.21
N MET A 132 3.37 2.02 -9.94
CA MET A 132 3.40 2.98 -8.84
C MET A 132 4.73 3.73 -8.70
N GLY A 133 5.78 3.41 -9.48
CA GLY A 133 7.07 4.11 -9.41
C GLY A 133 8.07 3.56 -8.39
N LEU A 134 7.99 2.26 -8.11
CA LEU A 134 9.02 1.51 -7.38
C LEU A 134 9.83 0.62 -8.35
N SER A 135 10.94 0.06 -7.87
CA SER A 135 11.80 -0.83 -8.65
C SER A 135 11.59 -2.27 -8.21
N LYS A 136 11.27 -3.15 -9.17
CA LYS A 136 11.13 -4.59 -8.93
C LYS A 136 12.46 -5.31 -8.64
N ASP A 137 13.59 -4.70 -9.06
CA ASP A 137 14.92 -5.32 -8.97
C ASP A 137 15.71 -4.79 -7.76
N TYR A 138 15.48 -3.54 -7.37
CA TYR A 138 16.28 -2.87 -6.33
C TYR A 138 15.48 -2.40 -5.11
N ALA A 139 14.15 -2.26 -5.22
CA ALA A 139 13.34 -1.62 -4.20
C ALA A 139 11.95 -2.26 -4.05
N ARG A 140 11.92 -3.59 -3.93
CA ARG A 140 10.67 -4.33 -3.73
C ARG A 140 10.02 -3.97 -2.39
N PRO A 141 8.69 -3.76 -2.33
CA PRO A 141 8.02 -3.33 -1.11
C PRO A 141 8.25 -4.25 0.10
N GLU A 142 8.23 -5.56 -0.10
CA GLU A 142 8.43 -6.57 0.93
C GLU A 142 9.79 -6.46 1.62
N TRP A 143 10.81 -5.92 0.95
CA TRP A 143 12.14 -5.72 1.53
C TRP A 143 12.19 -4.56 2.52
N MET A 144 11.15 -3.72 2.57
CA MET A 144 11.03 -2.70 3.62
C MET A 144 10.72 -3.30 5.00
N ILE A 145 10.34 -4.59 5.06
CA ILE A 145 10.08 -5.31 6.31
C ILE A 145 11.30 -6.18 6.64
N ILE A 146 11.96 -5.90 7.76
CA ILE A 146 13.15 -6.64 8.19
C ILE A 146 12.71 -8.01 8.73
N THR A 147 13.13 -9.07 8.05
CA THR A 147 12.97 -10.47 8.48
C THR A 147 14.29 -11.09 8.94
N VAL A 148 15.41 -10.61 8.38
CA VAL A 148 16.76 -10.99 8.74
C VAL A 148 17.53 -9.70 9.01
N LEU A 149 18.12 -9.59 10.20
CA LEU A 149 18.92 -8.44 10.58
C LEU A 149 20.40 -8.74 10.30
N PRO A 150 21.06 -8.02 9.36
CA PRO A 150 22.47 -8.23 9.10
C PRO A 150 23.29 -7.81 10.32
N VAL A 151 24.22 -8.68 10.74
CA VAL A 151 25.16 -8.38 11.81
C VAL A 151 26.41 -7.76 11.18
N PRO A 152 26.76 -6.49 11.50
CA PRO A 152 27.93 -5.86 10.93
C PRO A 152 29.22 -6.47 11.53
N PRO A 153 30.33 -6.51 10.76
CA PRO A 153 31.59 -7.08 11.21
C PRO A 153 32.25 -6.22 12.30
N PRO A 154 33.24 -6.77 13.06
CA PRO A 154 33.91 -6.08 14.17
C PRO A 154 34.45 -4.67 13.88
N PRO A 155 34.99 -4.33 12.68
CA PRO A 155 35.42 -2.96 12.40
C PRO A 155 34.30 -1.91 12.48
N VAL A 156 33.06 -2.33 12.27
CA VAL A 156 31.86 -1.49 12.38
C VAL A 156 31.23 -1.59 13.78
N ARG A 157 31.73 -2.52 14.61
CA ARG A 157 31.35 -2.73 16.01
C ARG A 157 32.60 -2.78 16.91
N PRO A 158 33.40 -1.71 16.98
CA PRO A 158 34.61 -1.72 17.81
C PRO A 158 34.20 -1.88 19.28
N SER A 159 34.71 -2.93 19.93
CA SER A 159 34.60 -3.10 21.38
C SER A 159 35.75 -2.38 22.06
N ILE A 160 35.45 -1.54 23.05
CA ILE A 160 36.47 -1.02 23.96
C ILE A 160 36.67 -2.03 25.10
N SER A 161 37.77 -2.79 25.06
CA SER A 161 38.29 -3.47 26.24
C SER A 161 39.24 -2.51 26.94
N VAL A 162 38.74 -1.81 27.96
CA VAL A 162 39.61 -1.20 28.98
C VAL A 162 40.08 -2.33 29.88
N ASP A 163 41.21 -2.95 29.53
CA ASP A 163 41.94 -3.75 30.51
C ASP A 163 42.29 -2.81 31.67
N GLY A 164 41.74 -3.11 32.85
CA GLY A 164 41.95 -2.32 34.04
C GLY A 164 43.43 -2.16 34.30
N THR A 165 43.94 -0.93 34.15
CA THR A 165 45.21 -0.53 34.71
C THR A 165 45.07 -0.56 36.23
N GLY A 166 45.30 -1.75 36.80
CA GLY A 166 45.87 -1.88 38.12
C GLY A 166 47.29 -1.33 38.07
N GLY A 167 47.51 -0.27 38.84
CA GLY A 167 48.78 0.37 39.13
C GLY A 167 48.57 1.28 40.33
#